data_AF-A0A9P6BYB4-F1
#
_entry.id   AF-A0A9P6BYB4-F1
#
_cell.length_a   1.000
_cell.length_b   1.000
_cell.length_c   1.000
_cell.angle_alpha   90.00
_cell.angle_beta   90.00
_cell.angle_gamma   90.00
#
_symmetry.space_group_name_H-M   'P 1'
#
loop_
_entity.id
_entity.type
_entity.pdbx_description
1 polymer ?
#
loop_
_entity_poly.entity_id
_entity_poly.type
_entity_poly.pdbx_seq_one_letter_code
_entity_poly.pdbx_strand_id
1 'polypeptide(L)'
;MTLEDGLYTIRYLAKGEAPEAVGGMYAPSKDEKDKPVTAEPLGPESKIRVWWVTSDPDKDAIYTITELRDDKSIPGQWARKPNEPESSVELVDRIRGEEYRYTFEWGMQEDEGPNVYNIRGDSRIGSTDRADLRFPIGESGPEVFMHPVVPGMYIPRWVFTRE
;
A
#
# COMPACT_ATOMS: atom_id res chain seq x y z
N MET A 1 9.80 13.69 8.46
CA MET A 1 8.49 14.34 8.55
C MET A 1 7.45 13.24 8.65
N THR A 2 6.39 13.45 9.43
CA THR A 2 5.33 12.45 9.63
C THR A 2 4.27 12.70 8.56
N LEU A 3 3.76 11.66 7.90
CA LEU A 3 2.69 11.80 6.92
C LEU A 3 1.42 12.28 7.64
N GLU A 4 0.83 13.37 7.16
CA GLU A 4 -0.40 13.88 7.78
C GLU A 4 -1.60 12.97 7.47
N ASP A 5 -2.53 12.85 8.41
CA ASP A 5 -3.80 12.17 8.17
C ASP A 5 -4.59 12.86 7.05
N GLY A 6 -5.17 12.09 6.14
CA GLY A 6 -5.90 12.66 5.01
C GLY A 6 -6.25 11.70 3.89
N LEU A 7 -6.76 12.29 2.80
CA LEU A 7 -7.04 11.60 1.54
C LEU A 7 -5.84 11.67 0.62
N TYR A 8 -5.45 10.52 0.10
CA TYR A 8 -4.25 10.38 -0.73
C TYR A 8 -4.50 9.52 -1.95
N THR A 9 -3.93 9.92 -3.08
CA THR A 9 -3.58 8.96 -4.13
C THR A 9 -2.21 8.35 -3.83
N ILE A 10 -2.05 7.06 -4.11
CA ILE A 10 -0.84 6.29 -3.80
C ILE A 10 -0.29 5.73 -5.12
N ARG A 11 0.84 6.28 -5.57
CA ARG A 11 1.46 5.96 -6.87
C ARG A 11 2.74 5.16 -6.67
N TYR A 12 2.86 4.04 -7.34
CA TYR A 12 4.08 3.24 -7.37
C TYR A 12 5.21 4.01 -8.05
N LEU A 13 6.41 3.99 -7.46
CA LEU A 13 7.62 4.57 -8.02
C LEU A 13 8.61 3.46 -8.37
N ALA A 14 8.78 3.19 -9.68
CA ALA A 14 9.73 2.19 -10.15
C ALA A 14 11.18 2.64 -9.87
N LYS A 15 12.12 1.67 -9.84
CA LYS A 15 13.53 1.98 -9.62
C LYS A 15 14.07 2.97 -10.66
N GLY A 16 14.57 4.10 -10.19
CA GLY A 16 15.13 5.17 -11.05
C GLY A 16 14.08 6.12 -11.63
N GLU A 17 12.80 5.93 -11.34
CA GLU A 17 11.75 6.86 -11.71
C GLU A 17 11.79 8.11 -10.80
N ALA A 18 11.58 9.28 -11.39
CA ALA A 18 11.49 10.54 -10.65
C ALA A 18 10.11 10.68 -9.98
N PRO A 19 10.02 11.22 -8.75
CA PRO A 19 8.73 11.45 -8.08
C PRO A 19 7.74 12.31 -8.88
N GLU A 20 8.24 13.21 -9.74
CA GLU A 20 7.45 14.11 -10.58
C GLU A 20 7.08 13.51 -11.95
N ALA A 21 7.47 12.27 -12.23
CA ALA A 21 7.17 11.62 -13.49
C ALA A 21 5.64 11.55 -13.73
N VAL A 22 5.23 11.88 -14.96
CA VAL A 22 3.82 11.81 -15.37
C VAL A 22 3.47 10.38 -15.74
N GLY A 23 2.34 9.89 -15.23
CA GLY A 23 1.88 8.51 -15.42
C GLY A 23 2.17 7.65 -14.19
N GLY A 24 2.43 6.36 -14.41
CA GLY A 24 2.67 5.39 -13.35
C GLY A 24 1.42 4.61 -12.94
N MET A 25 1.63 3.65 -12.04
CA MET A 25 0.61 2.73 -11.56
C MET A 25 0.16 3.16 -10.17
N TYR A 26 -1.14 3.26 -9.95
CA TYR A 26 -1.73 3.67 -8.69
C TYR A 26 -2.53 2.52 -8.12
N ALA A 27 -2.50 2.35 -6.80
CA ALA A 27 -3.35 1.37 -6.15
C ALA A 27 -4.82 1.87 -6.14
N PRO A 28 -5.79 1.17 -6.75
CA PRO A 28 -7.17 1.62 -6.79
C PRO A 28 -7.91 1.22 -5.51
N SER A 29 -8.70 2.12 -4.94
CA SER A 29 -9.46 1.85 -3.71
C SER A 29 -10.82 1.17 -3.96
N LYS A 30 -10.97 0.48 -5.08
CA LYS A 30 -12.25 -0.14 -5.52
C LYS A 30 -12.08 -1.58 -5.97
N ASP A 31 -10.99 -2.20 -5.55
CA ASP A 31 -10.84 -3.64 -5.70
C ASP A 31 -11.97 -4.35 -4.95
N GLU A 32 -12.30 -5.54 -5.42
CA GLU A 32 -13.21 -6.41 -4.68
C GLU A 32 -12.52 -6.79 -3.37
N LYS A 33 -13.25 -6.71 -2.25
CA LYS A 33 -12.71 -7.14 -0.95
C LYS A 33 -12.29 -8.61 -1.03
N ASP A 34 -11.35 -8.97 -0.17
CA ASP A 34 -10.78 -10.31 -0.06
C ASP A 34 -10.03 -10.75 -1.32
N LYS A 35 -9.51 -9.76 -2.06
CA LYS A 35 -8.58 -9.93 -3.17
C LYS A 35 -7.34 -9.07 -2.97
N PRO A 36 -6.24 -9.40 -3.67
CA PRO A 36 -5.07 -8.55 -3.72
C PRO A 36 -5.42 -7.12 -4.15
N VAL A 37 -4.80 -6.13 -3.51
CA VAL A 37 -4.80 -4.75 -3.96
C VAL A 37 -4.06 -4.70 -5.29
N THR A 38 -4.71 -4.20 -6.32
CA THR A 38 -4.15 -4.13 -7.67
C THR A 38 -3.42 -2.81 -7.90
N ALA A 39 -2.95 -2.57 -9.13
CA ALA A 39 -2.59 -1.22 -9.54
C ALA A 39 -3.05 -0.95 -10.98
N GLU A 40 -3.39 0.29 -11.28
CA GLU A 40 -3.79 0.69 -12.64
C GLU A 40 -3.26 2.08 -12.98
N PRO A 41 -3.08 2.42 -14.26
CA PRO A 41 -2.73 3.78 -14.66
C PRO A 41 -3.93 4.72 -14.55
N LEU A 42 -3.67 6.02 -14.42
CA LEU A 42 -4.71 7.04 -14.55
C LEU A 42 -5.38 6.96 -15.92
N GLY A 43 -6.70 7.03 -15.94
CA GLY A 43 -7.49 7.02 -17.17
C GLY A 43 -8.97 7.36 -16.93
N PRO A 44 -9.74 7.63 -17.99
CA PRO A 44 -11.15 8.03 -17.88
C PRO A 44 -12.05 6.99 -17.19
N GLU A 45 -11.67 5.71 -17.30
CA GLU A 45 -12.39 4.57 -16.71
C GLU A 45 -11.71 4.07 -15.43
N SER A 46 -10.66 4.76 -14.98
CA SER A 46 -9.93 4.35 -13.80
C SER A 46 -10.82 4.38 -12.57
N LYS A 47 -10.74 3.30 -11.80
CA LYS A 47 -11.32 3.14 -10.47
C LYS A 47 -10.43 3.76 -9.40
N ILE A 48 -9.28 4.35 -9.75
CA ILE A 48 -8.41 5.07 -8.82
C ILE A 48 -9.27 6.06 -8.05
N ARG A 49 -9.31 5.80 -6.75
CA ARG A 49 -9.92 6.65 -5.76
C ARG A 49 -8.90 6.84 -4.65
N VAL A 50 -9.10 7.94 -3.95
CA VAL A 50 -8.34 8.33 -2.79
C VAL A 50 -8.48 7.32 -1.65
N TRP A 51 -7.36 7.02 -1.01
CA TRP A 51 -7.26 6.25 0.22
C TRP A 51 -7.32 7.19 1.41
N TRP A 52 -8.07 6.83 2.44
CA TRP A 52 -7.96 7.48 3.74
C TRP A 52 -6.78 6.88 4.49
N VAL A 53 -5.74 7.69 4.68
CA VAL A 53 -4.52 7.31 5.41
C VAL A 53 -4.56 8.02 6.75
N THR A 54 -4.44 7.24 7.83
CA THR A 54 -4.53 7.77 9.21
C THR A 54 -3.50 7.12 10.10
N SER A 55 -2.85 7.93 10.93
CA SER A 55 -1.86 7.51 11.89
C SER A 55 -2.49 6.87 13.12
N ASP A 56 -1.80 5.88 13.69
CA ASP A 56 -2.12 5.37 15.01
C ASP A 56 -1.59 6.37 16.05
N PRO A 57 -2.45 6.97 16.88
CA PRO A 57 -2.02 7.98 17.86
C PRO A 57 -1.11 7.40 18.95
N ASP A 58 -1.13 6.09 19.16
CA ASP A 58 -0.38 5.40 20.21
C ASP A 58 0.95 4.81 19.70
N LYS A 59 1.20 4.87 18.38
CA LYS A 59 2.38 4.26 17.75
C LYS A 59 3.04 5.18 16.75
N ASP A 60 4.32 5.48 16.99
CA ASP A 60 5.08 6.34 16.09
C ASP A 60 5.20 5.75 14.68
N ALA A 61 4.86 6.57 13.69
CA ALA A 61 4.91 6.25 12.27
C ALA A 61 4.15 4.98 11.81
N ILE A 62 3.15 4.54 12.57
CA ILE A 62 2.24 3.46 12.17
C ILE A 62 0.94 4.05 11.62
N TYR A 63 0.45 3.48 10.52
CA TYR A 63 -0.72 3.96 9.79
C TYR A 63 -1.64 2.82 9.36
N THR A 64 -2.87 3.18 9.06
CA THR A 64 -3.78 2.36 8.27
C THR A 64 -4.03 3.02 6.91
N ILE A 65 -4.27 2.20 5.88
CA ILE A 65 -4.66 2.65 4.54
C ILE A 65 -6.04 2.07 4.25
N THR A 66 -7.06 2.92 4.22
CA THR A 66 -8.48 2.51 4.19
C THR A 66 -9.14 2.97 2.90
N GLU A 67 -9.91 2.10 2.25
CA GLU A 67 -10.68 2.50 1.06
C GLU A 67 -11.79 3.50 1.43
N LEU A 68 -12.15 4.38 0.50
CA LEU A 68 -13.38 5.17 0.64
C LEU A 68 -14.55 4.46 -0.02
N ARG A 69 -15.64 4.30 0.73
CA ARG A 69 -16.91 3.77 0.23
C ARG A 69 -18.01 4.82 0.36
N ASP A 70 -18.91 4.80 -0.62
CA ASP A 70 -20.17 5.56 -0.65
C ASP A 70 -21.37 4.71 -0.20
N ASP A 71 -21.15 3.42 0.05
CA ASP A 71 -22.14 2.47 0.57
C ASP A 71 -22.09 2.35 2.10
N LYS A 72 -23.00 1.54 2.67
CA LYS A 72 -23.09 1.27 4.12
C LYS A 72 -22.20 0.12 4.58
N SER A 73 -21.34 -0.43 3.72
CA SER A 73 -20.47 -1.54 4.11
C SER A 73 -19.24 -1.04 4.86
N ILE A 74 -18.66 -1.90 5.70
CA ILE A 74 -17.42 -1.59 6.42
C ILE A 74 -16.29 -1.44 5.40
N PRO A 75 -15.55 -0.33 5.36
CA PRO A 75 -14.43 -0.18 4.43
C PRO A 75 -13.37 -1.27 4.58
N GLY A 76 -12.86 -1.76 3.45
CA GLY A 76 -11.64 -2.55 3.41
C GLY A 76 -10.40 -1.71 3.72
N GLN A 77 -9.39 -2.37 4.27
CA GLN A 77 -8.09 -1.81 4.57
C GLN A 77 -7.01 -2.65 3.89
N TRP A 78 -5.88 -2.01 3.57
CA TRP A 78 -4.70 -2.76 3.18
C TRP A 78 -4.29 -3.67 4.33
N ALA A 79 -4.25 -4.95 4.05
CA ALA A 79 -4.04 -5.99 5.02
C ALA A 79 -2.95 -6.94 4.53
N ARG A 80 -2.13 -7.44 5.45
CA ARG A 80 -1.16 -8.51 5.16
C ARG A 80 -1.24 -9.62 6.19
N LYS A 81 -0.79 -10.80 5.81
CA LYS A 81 -0.55 -11.89 6.76
C LYS A 81 0.76 -11.64 7.51
N PRO A 82 0.75 -11.64 8.84
CA PRO A 82 1.96 -11.42 9.61
C PRO A 82 2.94 -12.60 9.40
N ASN A 83 4.21 -12.28 9.24
CA ASN A 83 5.34 -13.20 9.01
C ASN A 83 5.30 -14.01 7.72
N GLU A 84 4.46 -13.65 6.74
CA GLU A 84 4.42 -14.29 5.42
C GLU A 84 5.09 -13.39 4.38
N PRO A 85 6.38 -13.60 4.08
CA PRO A 85 7.04 -12.82 3.04
C PRO A 85 6.47 -13.20 1.66
N GLU A 86 6.54 -12.28 0.71
CA GLU A 86 6.05 -12.45 -0.66
C GLU A 86 4.52 -12.66 -0.79
N SER A 87 3.76 -12.53 0.30
CA SER A 87 2.30 -12.57 0.28
C SER A 87 1.72 -11.34 -0.41
N SER A 88 0.56 -11.47 -1.04
CA SER A 88 -0.18 -10.31 -1.55
C SER A 88 -0.62 -9.42 -0.38
N VAL A 89 -0.69 -8.11 -0.65
CA VAL A 89 -1.43 -7.17 0.19
C VAL A 89 -2.88 -7.25 -0.26
N GLU A 90 -3.79 -7.58 0.66
CA GLU A 90 -5.19 -7.77 0.34
C GLU A 90 -6.04 -6.61 0.85
N LEU A 91 -7.18 -6.38 0.21
CA LEU A 91 -8.18 -5.44 0.67
C LEU A 91 -9.20 -6.16 1.56
N VAL A 92 -9.05 -6.06 2.87
CA VAL A 92 -9.84 -6.86 3.83
C VAL A 92 -10.59 -5.94 4.79
N ASP A 93 -11.85 -6.22 5.08
CA ASP A 93 -12.54 -5.51 6.15
C ASP A 93 -12.07 -5.97 7.54
N ARG A 94 -12.28 -5.13 8.56
CA ARG A 94 -11.75 -5.40 9.90
C ARG A 94 -12.28 -6.70 10.53
N ILE A 95 -13.53 -7.08 10.24
CA ILE A 95 -14.13 -8.29 10.81
C ILE A 95 -13.43 -9.53 10.26
N ARG A 96 -13.26 -9.60 8.93
CA ARG A 96 -12.55 -10.72 8.30
C ARG A 96 -11.07 -10.73 8.64
N GLY A 97 -10.45 -9.57 8.76
CA GLY A 97 -9.05 -9.49 9.16
C GLY A 97 -8.81 -10.08 10.55
N GLU A 98 -9.71 -9.87 11.49
CA GLU A 98 -9.65 -10.49 12.83
C GLU A 98 -9.83 -12.02 12.76
N GLU A 99 -10.79 -12.52 11.96
CA GLU A 99 -11.03 -13.95 11.75
C GLU A 99 -9.78 -14.66 11.18
N TYR A 100 -9.17 -14.07 10.16
CA TYR A 100 -8.04 -14.65 9.43
C TYR A 100 -6.67 -14.15 9.92
N ARG A 101 -6.63 -13.38 11.01
CA ARG A 101 -5.39 -12.86 11.63
C ARG A 101 -4.52 -12.04 10.69
N TYR A 102 -5.14 -11.17 9.89
CA TYR A 102 -4.40 -10.14 9.17
C TYR A 102 -3.92 -9.03 10.12
N THR A 103 -2.91 -8.30 9.70
CA THR A 103 -2.53 -7.01 10.29
C THR A 103 -2.79 -5.88 9.30
N PHE A 104 -3.25 -4.75 9.84
CA PHE A 104 -3.58 -3.53 9.11
C PHE A 104 -2.58 -2.40 9.38
N GLU A 105 -1.53 -2.69 10.16
CA GLU A 105 -0.57 -1.71 10.66
C GLU A 105 0.61 -1.58 9.71
N TRP A 106 0.82 -0.40 9.16
CA TRP A 106 1.86 -0.12 8.19
C TRP A 106 2.83 0.93 8.72
N GLY A 107 4.12 0.60 8.75
CA GLY A 107 5.15 1.55 9.13
C GLY A 107 5.49 2.46 7.96
N MET A 108 5.17 3.76 8.03
CA MET A 108 5.59 4.71 7.00
C MET A 108 7.00 5.19 7.30
N GLN A 109 7.86 5.24 6.29
CA GLN A 109 9.19 5.85 6.41
C GLN A 109 9.42 6.72 5.18
N GLU A 110 9.66 8.00 5.43
CA GLU A 110 9.99 8.99 4.42
C GLU A 110 11.27 8.59 3.67
N ASP A 111 11.28 8.86 2.38
CA ASP A 111 12.39 8.64 1.46
C ASP A 111 12.78 9.95 0.75
N GLU A 112 13.75 9.90 -0.16
CA GLU A 112 14.20 11.07 -0.91
C GLU A 112 13.10 11.59 -1.85
N GLY A 113 12.56 12.77 -1.54
CA GLY A 113 11.63 13.50 -2.39
C GLY A 113 10.36 13.94 -1.64
N PRO A 114 9.62 14.93 -2.16
CA PRO A 114 8.39 15.39 -1.54
C PRO A 114 7.35 14.27 -1.54
N ASN A 115 6.84 13.94 -0.35
CA ASN A 115 5.81 12.92 -0.14
C ASN A 115 6.15 11.52 -0.67
N VAL A 116 7.44 11.17 -0.73
CA VAL A 116 7.88 9.82 -1.10
C VAL A 116 8.05 9.01 0.18
N TYR A 117 7.36 7.88 0.27
CA TYR A 117 7.42 6.98 1.40
C TYR A 117 7.61 5.55 0.93
N ASN A 118 8.32 4.76 1.72
CA ASN A 118 8.19 3.32 1.66
C ASN A 118 7.16 2.86 2.72
N ILE A 119 6.47 1.77 2.41
CA ILE A 119 5.41 1.21 3.26
C ILE A 119 5.96 -0.08 3.86
N ARG A 120 6.25 -0.07 5.17
CA ARG A 120 6.85 -1.19 5.90
C ARG A 120 5.78 -2.15 6.41
N GLY A 121 6.00 -3.42 6.13
CA GLY A 121 5.37 -4.51 6.87
C GLY A 121 6.29 -5.02 7.97
N ASP A 122 6.47 -6.33 8.03
CA ASP A 122 7.18 -6.97 9.12
C ASP A 122 8.69 -6.85 8.99
N SER A 123 9.37 -6.74 10.13
CA SER A 123 10.84 -6.65 10.20
C SER A 123 11.41 -7.88 10.87
N ARG A 124 12.44 -8.46 10.25
CA ARG A 124 13.16 -9.65 10.70
C ARG A 124 14.65 -9.34 10.74
N ILE A 125 15.44 -10.16 11.43
CA ILE A 125 16.90 -9.97 11.45
C ILE A 125 17.43 -10.05 10.02
N GLY A 126 17.98 -8.94 9.52
CA GLY A 126 18.58 -8.85 8.19
C GLY A 126 17.60 -8.62 7.02
N SER A 127 16.28 -8.51 7.26
CA SER A 127 15.30 -8.26 6.20
C SER A 127 14.10 -7.45 6.71
N THR A 128 13.58 -6.55 5.89
CA THR A 128 12.31 -5.85 6.15
C THR A 128 11.41 -5.97 4.95
N ASP A 129 10.18 -6.45 5.17
CA ASP A 129 9.19 -6.55 4.12
C ASP A 129 8.66 -5.14 3.79
N ARG A 130 8.63 -4.80 2.51
CA ARG A 130 8.11 -3.53 1.99
C ARG A 130 6.98 -3.81 1.02
N ALA A 131 5.91 -3.02 1.05
CA ALA A 131 4.89 -3.11 0.02
C ALA A 131 5.50 -2.67 -1.33
N ASP A 132 5.41 -3.54 -2.34
CA ASP A 132 5.94 -3.35 -3.69
C ASP A 132 4.89 -3.79 -4.71
N LEU A 133 5.12 -3.47 -5.99
CA LEU A 133 4.25 -3.87 -7.08
C LEU A 133 4.89 -5.00 -7.89
N ARG A 134 4.17 -6.10 -8.09
CA ARG A 134 4.57 -7.17 -9.01
C ARG A 134 3.56 -7.37 -10.12
N PHE A 135 4.02 -8.03 -11.17
CA PHE A 135 3.21 -8.49 -12.29
C PHE A 135 3.27 -10.02 -12.29
N PRO A 136 2.33 -10.70 -11.62
CA PRO A 136 2.30 -12.15 -11.58
C PRO A 136 2.16 -12.74 -13.00
N ILE A 137 2.71 -13.94 -13.21
CA ILE A 137 2.60 -14.62 -14.49
C ILE A 137 1.17 -15.12 -14.67
N GLY A 138 0.51 -14.77 -15.79
CA GLY A 138 -0.83 -15.25 -16.15
C GLY A 138 -1.82 -14.12 -16.45
N GLU A 139 -3.11 -14.39 -16.24
CA GLU A 139 -4.19 -13.37 -16.35
C GLU A 139 -4.32 -12.50 -15.08
N SER A 140 -3.51 -12.78 -14.06
CA SER A 140 -3.44 -11.98 -12.85
C SER A 140 -2.74 -10.66 -13.17
N GLY A 141 -3.50 -9.57 -13.20
CA GLY A 141 -2.97 -8.21 -13.38
C GLY A 141 -1.97 -7.82 -12.28
N PRO A 142 -1.44 -6.59 -12.34
CA PRO A 142 -0.52 -6.08 -11.32
C PRO A 142 -1.14 -6.15 -9.91
N GLU A 143 -0.34 -6.54 -8.93
CA GLU A 143 -0.76 -6.61 -7.53
C GLU A 143 0.32 -6.08 -6.58
N VAL A 144 -0.14 -5.50 -5.47
CA VAL A 144 0.70 -5.10 -4.35
C VAL A 144 1.03 -6.33 -3.51
N PHE A 145 2.30 -6.49 -3.14
CA PHE A 145 2.77 -7.63 -2.36
C PHE A 145 3.86 -7.23 -1.37
N MET A 146 4.16 -8.13 -0.42
CA MET A 146 5.21 -7.95 0.57
C MET A 146 6.56 -8.38 0.01
N HIS A 147 7.37 -7.44 -0.45
CA HIS A 147 8.71 -7.72 -0.95
C HIS A 147 9.76 -7.71 0.18
N PRO A 148 10.45 -8.83 0.44
CA PRO A 148 11.52 -8.87 1.44
C PRO A 148 12.75 -8.10 0.95
N VAL A 149 13.11 -7.03 1.67
CA VAL A 149 14.26 -6.17 1.30
C VAL A 149 15.43 -6.40 2.26
N VAL A 150 16.59 -6.73 1.68
CA VAL A 150 17.87 -6.85 2.40
C VAL A 150 18.82 -5.68 2.04
N PRO A 151 19.87 -5.42 2.85
CA PRO A 151 20.81 -4.33 2.57
C PRO A 151 21.40 -4.39 1.16
N GLY A 152 21.43 -3.24 0.48
CA GLY A 152 21.95 -3.09 -0.89
C GLY A 152 20.92 -3.31 -2.01
N MET A 153 19.71 -3.76 -1.68
CA MET A 153 18.60 -3.80 -2.63
C MET A 153 17.94 -2.43 -2.79
N TYR A 154 17.22 -2.26 -3.91
CA TYR A 154 16.27 -1.18 -4.04
C TYR A 154 15.16 -1.34 -3.00
N ILE A 155 14.86 -0.27 -2.28
CA ILE A 155 13.71 -0.22 -1.38
C ILE A 155 12.52 0.26 -2.23
N PRO A 156 11.40 -0.50 -2.30
CA PRO A 156 10.17 -0.07 -2.96
C PRO A 156 9.60 1.21 -2.34
N ARG A 157 9.13 2.12 -3.18
CA ARG A 157 8.67 3.46 -2.78
C ARG A 157 7.39 3.85 -3.49
N TRP A 158 6.64 4.72 -2.83
CA TRP A 158 5.34 5.20 -3.24
C TRP A 158 5.27 6.72 -3.05
N VAL A 159 4.65 7.41 -4.00
CA VAL A 159 4.35 8.84 -3.88
C VAL A 159 2.93 9.00 -3.33
N PHE A 160 2.80 9.77 -2.25
CA PHE A 160 1.53 10.10 -1.61
C PHE A 160 1.11 11.52 -2.00
N THR A 161 0.08 11.67 -2.81
CA THR A 161 -0.43 13.00 -3.22
C THR A 161 -1.73 13.29 -2.50
N ARG A 162 -1.78 14.39 -1.73
CA ARG A 162 -2.95 14.79 -0.95
C ARG A 162 -4.04 15.42 -1.84
N GLU A 163 -5.30 15.18 -1.47
CA GLU A 163 -6.50 15.60 -2.22
C GLU A 163 -7.44 16.50 -1.39
#